data_AF-A0A9X5F5G4-F1
#
_entry.id   AF-A0A9X5F5G4-F1
#
_cell.length_a   1.000
_cell.length_b   1.000
_cell.length_c   1.000
_cell.angle_alpha   90.00
_cell.angle_beta   90.00
_cell.angle_gamma   90.00
#
_symmetry.space_group_name_H-M   'P 1'
#
loop_
_entity.id
_entity.type
_entity.pdbx_description
1 polymer ?
#
loop_
_entity_poly.entity_id
_entity_poly.type
_entity_poly.pdbx_seq_one_letter_code
_entity_poly.pdbx_strand_id
1 'polypeptide(L)'
;MSHSAAIENQNIESSEIKKTKRKRLFSYLALSIALAGAGSFAYWELVGSRYVETDNAYTDVESAQLSSAITGTVSAILVTDSQVVKKGDVLIQLDPTDAELALNQAEANLNLSIRRVNGYKATDTKLGAEVVANEKEQKRLLAQVDAANADFQRATVDLKRREALMQTGAISGDELTRIQNVYASALANLNAAKAAVAQADAAKQAAVGARQANAVMIEDANTETNPEVALARAKRDQARLDLERTVIRSPVDGVVARRQVELGQRVQPSTPLLSVVPVQQIHVNANFKEVQLQHVKVGQKVELVSDLYGDNVPFHGTVEGFDGGTGAAFSIIPAQNATGNWIKVVQRLPVRIKLNADELAAHPLRVGLSMKATVNLKSE
;
A
#
# COMPACT_ATOMS: atom_id res chain seq x y z
N MET A 1 -29.61 -119.17 -16.41
CA MET A 1 -28.59 -118.10 -16.28
C MET A 1 -29.05 -116.85 -17.04
N SER A 2 -30.04 -116.12 -16.52
CA SER A 2 -30.64 -114.96 -17.21
C SER A 2 -31.06 -113.86 -16.22
N HIS A 3 -30.11 -113.32 -15.44
CA HIS A 3 -30.38 -112.19 -14.52
C HIS A 3 -29.23 -111.18 -14.38
N SER A 4 -28.21 -111.18 -15.28
CA SER A 4 -27.03 -110.32 -15.10
C SER A 4 -26.84 -109.20 -16.13
N ALA A 5 -27.61 -109.14 -17.22
CA ALA A 5 -27.39 -108.17 -18.30
C ALA A 5 -28.27 -106.90 -18.23
N ALA A 6 -29.25 -106.82 -17.33
CA ALA A 6 -30.17 -105.68 -17.26
C ALA A 6 -29.69 -104.54 -16.32
N ILE A 7 -28.74 -104.78 -15.44
CA ILE A 7 -28.30 -103.80 -14.42
C ILE A 7 -27.18 -102.89 -14.96
N GLU A 8 -26.42 -103.32 -15.96
CA GLU A 8 -25.28 -102.54 -16.49
C GLU A 8 -25.72 -101.41 -17.45
N ASN A 9 -26.83 -101.58 -18.18
CA ASN A 9 -27.33 -100.56 -19.12
C ASN A 9 -28.13 -99.41 -18.47
N GLN A 10 -28.73 -99.59 -17.29
CA GLN A 10 -29.42 -98.48 -16.59
C GLN A 10 -28.44 -97.49 -15.94
N ASN A 11 -27.19 -97.89 -15.72
CA ASN A 11 -26.19 -97.04 -15.07
C ASN A 11 -25.47 -96.10 -16.06
N ILE A 12 -25.45 -96.42 -17.35
CA ILE A 12 -24.82 -95.59 -18.39
C ILE A 12 -25.76 -94.44 -18.82
N GLU A 13 -27.05 -94.71 -19.07
CA GLU A 13 -28.04 -93.66 -19.41
C GLU A 13 -28.24 -92.64 -18.27
N SER A 14 -28.28 -93.10 -17.02
CA SER A 14 -28.42 -92.20 -15.86
C SER A 14 -27.16 -91.34 -15.61
N SER A 15 -25.97 -91.81 -16.02
CA SER A 15 -24.73 -91.04 -15.95
C SER A 15 -24.63 -89.95 -17.02
N GLU A 16 -25.11 -90.21 -18.25
CA GLU A 16 -25.13 -89.23 -19.34
C GLU A 16 -26.21 -88.15 -19.13
N ILE A 17 -27.39 -88.52 -18.64
CA ILE A 17 -28.46 -87.56 -18.30
C ILE A 17 -28.04 -86.65 -17.13
N LYS A 18 -27.30 -87.18 -16.14
CA LYS A 18 -26.70 -86.37 -15.07
C LYS A 18 -25.58 -85.46 -15.59
N LYS A 19 -24.73 -85.92 -16.53
CA LYS A 19 -23.70 -85.08 -17.17
C LYS A 19 -24.29 -83.94 -18.00
N THR A 20 -25.36 -84.16 -18.76
CA THR A 20 -26.02 -83.14 -19.59
C THR A 20 -26.80 -82.13 -18.74
N LYS A 21 -27.51 -82.56 -17.69
CA LYS A 21 -28.14 -81.64 -16.71
C LYS A 21 -27.11 -80.79 -15.98
N ARG A 22 -25.97 -81.38 -15.58
CA ARG A 22 -24.88 -80.65 -14.91
C ARG A 22 -24.17 -79.67 -15.84
N LYS A 23 -23.95 -80.03 -17.12
CA LYS A 23 -23.45 -79.10 -18.15
C LYS A 23 -24.41 -77.93 -18.40
N ARG A 24 -25.72 -78.18 -18.44
CA ARG A 24 -26.74 -77.11 -18.56
C ARG A 24 -26.75 -76.20 -17.33
N LEU A 25 -26.67 -76.77 -16.13
CA LEU A 25 -26.59 -75.99 -14.87
C LEU A 25 -25.33 -75.11 -14.83
N PHE A 26 -24.18 -75.65 -15.22
CA PHE A 26 -22.93 -74.87 -15.34
C PHE A 26 -22.99 -73.81 -16.44
N SER A 27 -23.70 -74.07 -17.56
CA SER A 27 -23.92 -73.04 -18.58
C SER A 27 -24.83 -71.92 -18.10
N TYR A 28 -25.87 -72.22 -17.31
CA TYR A 28 -26.72 -71.19 -16.70
C TYR A 28 -25.95 -70.37 -15.66
N LEU A 29 -25.10 -71.01 -14.86
CA LEU A 29 -24.24 -70.32 -13.89
C LEU A 29 -23.19 -69.42 -14.58
N ALA A 30 -22.56 -69.91 -15.65
CA ALA A 30 -21.62 -69.13 -16.45
C ALA A 30 -22.33 -67.93 -17.10
N LEU A 31 -23.55 -68.12 -17.61
CA LEU A 31 -24.36 -67.04 -18.18
C LEU A 31 -24.77 -66.01 -17.11
N SER A 32 -25.15 -66.44 -15.90
CA SER A 32 -25.49 -65.51 -14.82
C SER A 32 -24.28 -64.70 -14.34
N ILE A 33 -23.09 -65.32 -14.27
CA ILE A 33 -21.85 -64.62 -13.93
C ILE A 33 -21.47 -63.64 -15.05
N ALA A 34 -21.61 -64.03 -16.32
CA ALA A 34 -21.37 -63.15 -17.45
C ALA A 34 -22.34 -61.95 -17.48
N LEU A 35 -23.63 -62.16 -17.17
CA LEU A 35 -24.62 -61.09 -17.07
C LEU A 35 -24.37 -60.17 -15.87
N ALA A 36 -24.02 -60.73 -14.71
CA ALA A 36 -23.65 -59.93 -13.53
C ALA A 36 -22.34 -59.16 -13.76
N GLY A 37 -21.36 -59.76 -14.43
CA GLY A 37 -20.11 -59.11 -14.82
C GLY A 37 -20.34 -58.00 -15.84
N ALA A 38 -21.14 -58.24 -16.88
CA ALA A 38 -21.51 -57.24 -17.87
C ALA A 38 -22.34 -56.10 -17.25
N GLY A 39 -23.25 -56.41 -16.33
CA GLY A 39 -24.01 -55.40 -15.57
C GLY A 39 -23.12 -54.54 -14.69
N SER A 40 -22.20 -55.16 -13.93
CA SER A 40 -21.21 -54.44 -13.11
C SER A 40 -20.25 -53.60 -13.95
N PHE A 41 -19.78 -54.12 -15.09
CA PHE A 41 -18.93 -53.40 -16.02
C PHE A 41 -19.67 -52.21 -16.64
N ALA A 42 -20.91 -52.40 -17.10
CA ALA A 42 -21.73 -51.33 -17.63
C ALA A 42 -22.02 -50.26 -16.56
N TYR A 43 -22.30 -50.64 -15.31
CA TYR A 43 -22.49 -49.71 -14.21
C TYR A 43 -21.21 -48.93 -13.89
N TRP A 44 -20.06 -49.60 -13.86
CA TRP A 44 -18.77 -48.96 -13.66
C TRP A 44 -18.45 -47.96 -14.78
N GLU A 45 -18.64 -48.34 -16.03
CA GLU A 45 -18.34 -47.50 -17.20
C GLU A 45 -19.34 -46.33 -17.37
N LEU A 46 -20.61 -46.54 -16.99
CA LEU A 46 -21.67 -45.56 -17.17
C LEU A 46 -21.88 -44.66 -15.96
N VAL A 47 -21.56 -45.07 -14.74
CA VAL A 47 -21.83 -44.32 -13.51
C VAL A 47 -20.56 -44.15 -12.68
N GLY A 48 -19.89 -45.25 -12.33
CA GLY A 48 -18.74 -45.24 -11.42
C GLY A 48 -17.51 -44.48 -11.93
N SER A 49 -17.27 -44.48 -13.24
CA SER A 49 -16.13 -43.80 -13.87
C SER A 49 -16.35 -42.29 -14.08
N ARG A 50 -17.56 -41.78 -13.83
CA ARG A 50 -17.95 -40.40 -14.14
C ARG A 50 -17.74 -39.42 -12.99
N TYR A 51 -17.59 -39.92 -11.77
CA TYR A 51 -17.53 -39.08 -10.58
C TYR A 51 -16.33 -39.41 -9.73
N VAL A 52 -15.75 -38.38 -9.12
CA VAL A 52 -14.73 -38.53 -8.09
C VAL A 52 -15.24 -37.79 -6.87
N GLU A 53 -15.34 -38.52 -5.76
CA GLU A 53 -15.79 -37.97 -4.48
C GLU A 53 -14.65 -37.88 -3.46
N THR A 54 -14.78 -36.89 -2.59
CA THR A 54 -13.99 -36.77 -1.36
C THR A 54 -14.88 -36.27 -0.23
N ASP A 55 -14.70 -36.84 0.94
CA ASP A 55 -15.27 -36.41 2.22
C ASP A 55 -14.35 -35.40 2.94
N ASN A 56 -13.17 -35.16 2.40
CA ASN A 56 -12.19 -34.25 2.96
C ASN A 56 -12.26 -32.90 2.23
N ALA A 57 -13.38 -32.20 2.39
CA ALA A 57 -13.54 -30.85 1.87
C ALA A 57 -13.96 -29.90 2.99
N TYR A 58 -13.39 -28.69 2.98
CA TYR A 58 -13.67 -27.65 3.95
C TYR A 58 -13.98 -26.34 3.25
N THR A 59 -14.96 -25.62 3.81
CA THR A 59 -15.22 -24.23 3.43
C THR A 59 -14.06 -23.35 3.86
N ASP A 60 -13.60 -22.50 2.98
CA ASP A 60 -12.49 -21.59 3.21
C ASP A 60 -12.78 -20.23 2.54
N VAL A 61 -12.11 -19.19 3.03
CA VAL A 61 -12.25 -17.83 2.49
C VAL A 61 -11.10 -16.95 2.91
N GLU A 62 -10.65 -16.09 2.01
CA GLU A 62 -9.66 -15.06 2.30
C GLU A 62 -10.23 -14.06 3.32
N SER A 63 -9.75 -14.15 4.57
CA SER A 63 -10.17 -13.25 5.64
C SER A 63 -9.31 -11.99 5.71
N ALA A 64 -9.93 -10.85 6.04
CA ALA A 64 -9.23 -9.59 6.27
C ALA A 64 -8.88 -9.47 7.76
N GLN A 65 -7.61 -9.65 8.11
CA GLN A 65 -7.12 -9.38 9.45
C GLN A 65 -6.85 -7.88 9.61
N LEU A 66 -7.53 -7.25 10.55
CA LEU A 66 -7.35 -5.84 10.87
C LEU A 66 -6.35 -5.69 12.01
N SER A 67 -5.38 -4.80 11.81
CA SER A 67 -4.36 -4.45 12.78
C SER A 67 -4.30 -2.93 12.97
N SER A 68 -3.73 -2.51 14.10
CA SER A 68 -3.51 -1.07 14.33
C SER A 68 -2.36 -0.56 13.45
N ALA A 69 -2.52 0.62 12.83
CA ALA A 69 -1.43 1.30 12.15
C ALA A 69 -0.62 2.23 13.07
N ILE A 70 -1.23 2.65 14.19
CA ILE A 70 -0.65 3.58 15.16
C ILE A 70 -0.65 2.98 16.56
N THR A 71 0.12 3.57 17.48
CA THR A 71 0.04 3.22 18.90
C THR A 71 -1.15 3.95 19.53
N GLY A 72 -1.92 3.27 20.38
CA GLY A 72 -3.03 3.89 21.08
C GLY A 72 -3.67 2.97 22.12
N THR A 73 -4.54 3.52 22.94
CA THR A 73 -5.40 2.77 23.87
C THR A 73 -6.77 2.60 23.28
N VAL A 74 -7.36 1.40 23.38
CA VAL A 74 -8.73 1.16 22.88
C VAL A 74 -9.74 1.87 23.76
N SER A 75 -10.43 2.86 23.19
CA SER A 75 -11.44 3.67 23.87
C SER A 75 -12.85 3.14 23.68
N ALA A 76 -13.13 2.51 22.53
CA ALA A 76 -14.42 1.87 22.25
C ALA A 76 -14.29 0.67 21.33
N ILE A 77 -15.15 -0.32 21.57
CA ILE A 77 -15.35 -1.49 20.71
C ILE A 77 -16.83 -1.46 20.30
N LEU A 78 -17.09 -1.22 19.02
CA LEU A 78 -18.45 -0.99 18.50
C LEU A 78 -19.05 -2.24 17.84
N VAL A 79 -18.34 -3.36 17.88
CA VAL A 79 -18.73 -4.60 17.22
C VAL A 79 -18.55 -5.79 18.17
N THR A 80 -19.44 -6.77 18.05
CA THR A 80 -19.35 -8.05 18.75
C THR A 80 -18.94 -9.17 17.81
N ASP A 81 -18.43 -10.28 18.36
CA ASP A 81 -18.18 -11.49 17.59
C ASP A 81 -19.48 -11.97 16.90
N SER A 82 -19.36 -12.55 15.72
CA SER A 82 -20.46 -13.01 14.86
C SER A 82 -21.39 -11.94 14.31
N GLN A 83 -21.09 -10.65 14.51
CA GLN A 83 -21.89 -9.55 13.95
C GLN A 83 -21.58 -9.33 12.46
N VAL A 84 -22.62 -9.08 11.67
CA VAL A 84 -22.50 -8.69 10.26
C VAL A 84 -22.11 -7.21 10.19
N VAL A 85 -21.09 -6.90 9.39
CA VAL A 85 -20.57 -5.55 9.17
C VAL A 85 -20.45 -5.25 7.69
N LYS A 86 -20.60 -3.98 7.33
CA LYS A 86 -20.39 -3.47 5.99
C LYS A 86 -19.05 -2.78 5.88
N LYS A 87 -18.56 -2.67 4.65
CA LYS A 87 -17.37 -1.89 4.31
C LYS A 87 -17.56 -0.44 4.78
N GLY A 88 -16.61 0.05 5.57
CA GLY A 88 -16.59 1.40 6.13
C GLY A 88 -17.17 1.52 7.54
N ASP A 89 -17.87 0.48 8.04
CA ASP A 89 -18.38 0.47 9.42
C ASP A 89 -17.22 0.60 10.41
N VAL A 90 -17.42 1.40 11.45
CA VAL A 90 -16.43 1.58 12.52
C VAL A 90 -16.50 0.38 13.46
N LEU A 91 -15.37 -0.27 13.66
CA LEU A 91 -15.29 -1.50 14.47
C LEU A 91 -14.66 -1.21 15.83
N ILE A 92 -13.51 -0.52 15.81
CA ILE A 92 -12.73 -0.18 17.00
C ILE A 92 -12.32 1.28 16.90
N GLN A 93 -12.37 1.97 18.03
CA GLN A 93 -11.85 3.32 18.17
C GLN A 93 -10.72 3.32 19.21
N LEU A 94 -9.59 3.91 18.82
CA LEU A 94 -8.52 4.26 19.74
C LEU A 94 -8.80 5.63 20.34
N ASP A 95 -8.26 5.90 21.53
CA ASP A 95 -8.32 7.22 22.15
C ASP A 95 -7.67 8.27 21.22
N PRO A 96 -8.44 9.25 20.71
CA PRO A 96 -7.93 10.23 19.75
C PRO A 96 -7.14 11.36 20.43
N THR A 97 -7.16 11.48 21.76
CA THR A 97 -6.66 12.66 22.49
C THR A 97 -5.23 13.03 22.12
N ASP A 98 -4.32 12.05 22.08
CA ASP A 98 -2.91 12.28 21.72
C ASP A 98 -2.76 12.69 20.25
N ALA A 99 -3.55 12.11 19.36
CA ALA A 99 -3.51 12.41 17.92
C ALA A 99 -4.13 13.78 17.60
N GLU A 100 -5.21 14.16 18.29
CA GLU A 100 -5.82 15.50 18.19
C GLU A 100 -4.85 16.57 18.69
N LEU A 101 -4.18 16.32 19.83
CA LEU A 101 -3.16 17.24 20.34
C LEU A 101 -1.99 17.39 19.35
N ALA A 102 -1.52 16.28 18.78
CA ALA A 102 -0.47 16.30 17.76
C ALA A 102 -0.89 17.07 16.50
N LEU A 103 -2.14 16.91 16.04
CA LEU A 103 -2.69 17.67 14.92
C LEU A 103 -2.74 19.17 15.23
N ASN A 104 -3.28 19.54 16.40
CA ASN A 104 -3.34 20.94 16.85
C ASN A 104 -1.94 21.58 16.92
N GLN A 105 -0.95 20.85 17.43
CA GLN A 105 0.44 21.31 17.48
C GLN A 105 1.03 21.47 16.07
N ALA A 106 0.75 20.55 15.16
CA ALA A 106 1.21 20.62 13.77
C ALA A 106 0.56 21.79 13.00
N GLU A 107 -0.73 22.06 13.24
CA GLU A 107 -1.43 23.23 12.67
C GLU A 107 -0.88 24.55 13.21
N ALA A 108 -0.59 24.63 14.52
CA ALA A 108 0.06 25.80 15.12
C ALA A 108 1.44 26.04 14.50
N ASN A 109 2.22 24.98 14.28
CA ASN A 109 3.52 25.05 13.62
C ASN A 109 3.42 25.50 12.15
N LEU A 110 2.43 25.00 11.39
CA LEU A 110 2.17 25.48 10.03
C LEU A 110 1.88 26.98 10.01
N ASN A 111 1.02 27.46 10.91
CA ASN A 111 0.70 28.88 11.04
C ASN A 111 1.93 29.71 11.42
N LEU A 112 2.82 29.19 12.26
CA LEU A 112 4.09 29.83 12.60
C LEU A 112 5.02 29.93 11.38
N SER A 113 5.15 28.86 10.59
CA SER A 113 5.96 28.86 9.36
C SER A 113 5.44 29.85 8.33
N ILE A 114 4.13 29.91 8.12
CA ILE A 114 3.51 30.89 7.22
C ILE A 114 3.81 32.32 7.68
N ARG A 115 3.66 32.61 8.97
CA ARG A 115 3.99 33.92 9.55
C ARG A 115 5.47 34.27 9.38
N ARG A 116 6.37 33.30 9.53
CA ARG A 116 7.82 33.48 9.34
C ARG A 116 8.15 33.86 7.89
N VAL A 117 7.58 33.16 6.91
CA VAL A 117 7.77 33.47 5.47
C VAL A 117 7.23 34.87 5.12
N ASN A 118 6.07 35.25 5.68
CA ASN A 118 5.56 36.60 5.53
C ASN A 118 6.49 37.66 6.18
N GLY A 119 7.15 37.31 7.29
CA GLY A 119 8.20 38.11 7.90
C GLY A 119 9.41 38.32 6.97
N TYR A 120 9.85 37.30 6.23
CA TYR A 120 10.93 37.44 5.24
C TYR A 120 10.55 38.38 4.10
N LYS A 121 9.29 38.32 3.62
CA LYS A 121 8.77 39.24 2.59
C LYS A 121 8.67 40.69 3.08
N ALA A 122 8.22 40.89 4.32
CA ALA A 122 8.19 42.21 4.94
C ALA A 122 9.62 42.77 5.10
N THR A 123 10.57 41.90 5.45
CA THR A 123 11.99 42.25 5.57
C THR A 123 12.60 42.58 4.22
N ASP A 124 12.29 41.85 3.15
CA ASP A 124 12.75 42.18 1.79
C ASP A 124 12.23 43.55 1.35
N THR A 125 10.96 43.85 1.64
CA THR A 125 10.36 45.15 1.30
C THR A 125 11.08 46.30 2.01
N LYS A 126 11.43 46.12 3.30
CA LYS A 126 12.23 47.08 4.06
C LYS A 126 13.63 47.26 3.45
N LEU A 127 14.32 46.15 3.16
CA LEU A 127 15.67 46.18 2.57
C LEU A 127 15.66 46.80 1.16
N GLY A 128 14.61 46.56 0.36
CA GLY A 128 14.40 47.21 -0.92
C GLY A 128 14.26 48.72 -0.80
N ALA A 129 13.50 49.20 0.19
CA ALA A 129 13.39 50.63 0.47
C ALA A 129 14.73 51.25 0.92
N GLU A 130 15.52 50.50 1.69
CA GLU A 130 16.86 50.92 2.14
C GLU A 130 17.86 51.03 0.99
N VAL A 131 17.84 50.09 0.03
CA VAL A 131 18.66 50.18 -1.19
C VAL A 131 18.30 51.44 -1.98
N VAL A 132 16.99 51.70 -2.20
CA VAL A 132 16.52 52.89 -2.92
C VAL A 132 16.90 54.18 -2.19
N ALA A 133 16.88 54.19 -0.85
CA ALA A 133 17.32 55.35 -0.06
C ALA A 133 18.82 55.63 -0.25
N ASN A 134 19.66 54.59 -0.17
CA ASN A 134 21.10 54.70 -0.43
C ASN A 134 21.41 55.14 -1.88
N GLU A 135 20.64 54.68 -2.86
CA GLU A 135 20.76 55.12 -4.25
C GLU A 135 20.45 56.60 -4.42
N LYS A 136 19.40 57.10 -3.76
CA LYS A 136 19.05 58.53 -3.77
C LYS A 136 20.14 59.37 -3.11
N GLU A 137 20.71 58.90 -2.01
CA GLU A 137 21.80 59.58 -1.32
C GLU A 137 23.09 59.62 -2.15
N GLN A 138 23.45 58.50 -2.78
CA GLN A 138 24.58 58.45 -3.73
C GLN A 138 24.39 59.46 -4.85
N LYS A 139 23.18 59.56 -5.43
CA LYS A 139 22.87 60.54 -6.48
C LYS A 139 23.01 61.99 -6.00
N ARG A 140 22.61 62.29 -4.76
CA ARG A 140 22.80 63.60 -4.13
C ARG A 140 24.29 63.96 -4.00
N LEU A 141 25.11 63.00 -3.56
CA LEU A 141 26.56 63.18 -3.41
C LEU A 141 27.28 63.32 -4.74
N LEU A 142 26.84 62.60 -5.78
CA LEU A 142 27.36 62.79 -7.14
C LEU A 142 27.12 64.22 -7.65
N ALA A 143 25.94 64.79 -7.42
CA ALA A 143 25.66 66.19 -7.75
C ALA A 143 26.58 67.18 -6.98
N GLN A 144 26.96 66.82 -5.74
CA GLN A 144 27.93 67.60 -4.96
C GLN A 144 29.36 67.49 -5.50
N VAL A 145 29.75 66.32 -6.02
CA VAL A 145 31.01 66.15 -6.75
C VAL A 145 31.02 67.01 -8.02
N ASP A 146 29.92 67.05 -8.76
CA ASP A 146 29.82 67.88 -9.97
C ASP A 146 29.99 69.37 -9.65
N ALA A 147 29.37 69.86 -8.57
CA ALA A 147 29.55 71.23 -8.10
C ALA A 147 31.00 71.51 -7.67
N ALA A 148 31.61 70.63 -6.86
CA ALA A 148 33.00 70.79 -6.42
C ALA A 148 34.00 70.70 -7.60
N ASN A 149 33.67 69.91 -8.62
CA ASN A 149 34.46 69.79 -9.83
C ASN A 149 34.40 71.08 -10.68
N ALA A 150 33.23 71.71 -10.78
CA ALA A 150 33.10 73.01 -11.44
C ALA A 150 33.93 74.10 -10.73
N ASP A 151 33.92 74.12 -9.39
CA ASP A 151 34.73 75.05 -8.60
C ASP A 151 36.24 74.80 -8.77
N PHE A 152 36.65 73.52 -8.77
CA PHE A 152 38.03 73.13 -9.04
C PHE A 152 38.49 73.54 -10.44
N GLN A 153 37.66 73.35 -11.46
CA GLN A 153 37.96 73.79 -12.82
C GLN A 153 38.12 75.31 -12.89
N ARG A 154 37.24 76.07 -12.23
CA ARG A 154 37.35 77.54 -12.16
C ARG A 154 38.67 77.96 -11.51
N ALA A 155 39.00 77.39 -10.36
CA ALA A 155 40.25 77.67 -9.64
C ALA A 155 41.50 77.29 -10.47
N THR A 156 41.43 76.21 -11.25
CA THR A 156 42.51 75.77 -12.14
C THR A 156 42.76 76.77 -13.26
N VAL A 157 41.70 77.26 -13.90
CA VAL A 157 41.80 78.27 -14.96
C VAL A 157 42.34 79.58 -14.41
N ASP A 158 41.87 80.03 -13.24
CA ASP A 158 42.34 81.27 -12.62
C ASP A 158 43.81 81.18 -12.20
N LEU A 159 44.26 80.06 -11.65
CA LEU A 159 45.67 79.82 -11.34
C LEU A 159 46.54 79.92 -12.61
N LYS A 160 46.20 79.20 -13.68
CA LYS A 160 46.94 79.24 -14.94
C LYS A 160 47.02 80.65 -15.53
N ARG A 161 45.91 81.40 -15.48
CA ARG A 161 45.87 82.80 -15.95
C ARG A 161 46.81 83.69 -15.13
N ARG A 162 46.81 83.54 -13.81
CA ARG A 162 47.64 84.34 -12.89
C ARG A 162 49.12 84.00 -13.01
N GLU A 163 49.46 82.72 -13.16
CA GLU A 163 50.84 82.26 -13.40
C GLU A 163 51.42 82.86 -14.69
N ALA A 164 50.64 82.89 -15.77
CA ALA A 164 51.06 83.52 -17.03
C ALA A 164 51.30 85.04 -16.87
N LEU A 165 50.46 85.74 -16.11
CA LEU A 165 50.61 87.17 -15.83
C LEU A 165 51.83 87.48 -14.93
N MET A 166 52.21 86.56 -14.04
CA MET A 166 53.40 86.72 -13.20
C MET A 166 54.69 86.78 -14.04
N GLN A 167 54.79 85.99 -15.10
CA GLN A 167 55.95 85.99 -15.99
C GLN A 167 56.16 87.34 -16.70
N THR A 168 55.09 88.14 -16.83
CA THR A 168 55.13 89.49 -17.40
C THR A 168 55.37 90.59 -16.36
N GLY A 169 55.48 90.26 -15.07
CA GLY A 169 55.67 91.21 -13.97
C GLY A 169 54.39 91.93 -13.50
N ALA A 170 53.21 91.53 -13.99
CA ALA A 170 51.95 92.23 -13.79
C ALA A 170 51.23 91.94 -12.45
N ILE A 171 51.71 90.98 -11.65
CA ILE A 171 51.11 90.61 -10.35
C ILE A 171 52.17 90.40 -9.26
N SER A 172 51.79 90.55 -7.99
CA SER A 172 52.68 90.32 -6.83
C SER A 172 52.78 88.83 -6.43
N GLY A 173 53.85 88.47 -5.71
CA GLY A 173 54.05 87.12 -5.16
C GLY A 173 52.99 86.69 -4.13
N ASP A 174 52.47 87.63 -3.34
CA ASP A 174 51.38 87.36 -2.39
C ASP A 174 50.08 86.98 -3.10
N GLU A 175 49.81 87.63 -4.25
CA GLU A 175 48.61 87.36 -5.03
C GLU A 175 48.67 86.00 -5.73
N LEU A 176 49.86 85.51 -6.10
CA LEU A 176 50.05 84.13 -6.57
C LEU A 176 49.81 83.13 -5.44
N THR A 177 50.43 83.35 -4.26
CA THR A 177 50.28 82.47 -3.09
C THR A 177 48.80 82.35 -2.69
N ARG A 178 48.05 83.46 -2.74
CA ARG A 178 46.61 83.47 -2.48
C ARG A 178 45.84 82.55 -3.44
N ILE A 179 46.14 82.60 -4.75
CA ILE A 179 45.45 81.76 -5.75
C ILE A 179 45.88 80.30 -5.65
N GLN A 180 47.15 80.02 -5.31
CA GLN A 180 47.59 78.67 -5.00
C GLN A 180 46.83 78.07 -3.83
N ASN A 181 46.58 78.84 -2.76
CA ASN A 181 45.78 78.40 -1.62
C ASN A 181 44.31 78.15 -2.01
N VAL A 182 43.72 78.99 -2.87
CA VAL A 182 42.36 78.78 -3.39
C VAL A 182 42.28 77.50 -4.22
N TYR A 183 43.25 77.26 -5.09
CA TYR A 183 43.34 76.01 -5.87
C TYR A 183 43.49 74.78 -4.95
N ALA A 184 44.40 74.83 -3.99
CA ALA A 184 44.62 73.73 -3.04
C ALA A 184 43.36 73.42 -2.22
N SER A 185 42.64 74.45 -1.78
CA SER A 185 41.35 74.30 -1.09
C SER A 185 40.28 73.67 -1.99
N ALA A 186 40.17 74.10 -3.25
CA ALA A 186 39.22 73.53 -4.20
C ALA A 186 39.53 72.05 -4.51
N LEU A 187 40.80 71.69 -4.66
CA LEU A 187 41.24 70.30 -4.83
C LEU A 187 40.90 69.45 -3.61
N ALA A 188 41.16 69.96 -2.40
CA ALA A 188 40.82 69.26 -1.16
C ALA A 188 39.30 69.03 -1.04
N ASN A 189 38.49 70.03 -1.40
CA ASN A 189 37.03 69.92 -1.40
C ASN A 189 36.53 68.88 -2.41
N LEU A 190 37.09 68.85 -3.63
CA LEU A 190 36.76 67.82 -4.63
C LEU A 190 37.11 66.41 -4.13
N ASN A 191 38.28 66.24 -3.53
CA ASN A 191 38.70 64.96 -2.98
C ASN A 191 37.79 64.50 -1.82
N ALA A 192 37.39 65.43 -0.95
CA ALA A 192 36.42 65.13 0.11
C ALA A 192 35.05 64.72 -0.44
N ALA A 193 34.55 65.40 -1.48
CA ALA A 193 33.29 65.03 -2.14
C ALA A 193 33.38 63.65 -2.81
N LYS A 194 34.49 63.34 -3.48
CA LYS A 194 34.73 62.00 -4.07
C LYS A 194 34.79 60.90 -3.01
N ALA A 195 35.45 61.16 -1.88
CA ALA A 195 35.50 60.22 -0.76
C ALA A 195 34.10 59.96 -0.17
N ALA A 196 33.25 60.99 -0.09
CA ALA A 196 31.86 60.83 0.35
C ALA A 196 31.04 59.94 -0.59
N VAL A 197 31.22 60.07 -1.92
CA VAL A 197 30.57 59.16 -2.89
C VAL A 197 31.06 57.73 -2.73
N ALA A 198 32.37 57.52 -2.54
CA ALA A 198 32.92 56.17 -2.32
C ALA A 198 32.35 55.52 -1.05
N GLN A 199 32.16 56.31 0.02
CA GLN A 199 31.51 55.83 1.25
C GLN A 199 30.03 55.48 1.02
N ALA A 200 29.29 56.29 0.26
CA ALA A 200 27.90 56.00 -0.07
C ALA A 200 27.76 54.78 -0.99
N ASP A 201 28.70 54.55 -1.90
CA ASP A 201 28.72 53.35 -2.73
C ASP A 201 28.94 52.09 -1.88
N ALA A 202 29.88 52.12 -0.94
CA ALA A 202 30.08 51.02 0.01
C ALA A 202 28.82 50.75 0.86
N ALA A 203 28.13 51.79 1.32
CA ALA A 203 26.86 51.65 2.05
C ALA A 203 25.75 51.05 1.19
N LYS A 204 25.63 51.47 -0.07
CA LYS A 204 24.70 50.87 -1.05
C LYS A 204 25.03 49.40 -1.28
N GLN A 205 26.29 49.05 -1.51
CA GLN A 205 26.71 47.66 -1.74
C GLN A 205 26.39 46.77 -0.53
N ALA A 206 26.60 47.28 0.69
CA ALA A 206 26.22 46.57 1.91
C ALA A 206 24.71 46.34 1.99
N ALA A 207 23.88 47.34 1.65
CA ALA A 207 22.42 47.21 1.61
C ALA A 207 21.95 46.21 0.55
N VAL A 208 22.57 46.22 -0.65
CA VAL A 208 22.29 45.24 -1.72
C VAL A 208 22.66 43.83 -1.26
N GLY A 209 23.83 43.64 -0.65
CA GLY A 209 24.27 42.36 -0.12
C GLY A 209 23.33 41.82 0.97
N ALA A 210 22.88 42.68 1.88
CA ALA A 210 21.89 42.33 2.90
C ALA A 210 20.56 41.89 2.28
N ARG A 211 20.09 42.59 1.25
CA ARG A 211 18.88 42.21 0.51
C ARG A 211 19.04 40.88 -0.21
N GLN A 212 20.15 40.66 -0.90
CA GLN A 212 20.44 39.39 -1.59
C GLN A 212 20.48 38.21 -0.62
N ALA A 213 21.10 38.39 0.56
CA ALA A 213 21.10 37.35 1.60
C ALA A 213 19.69 36.97 2.08
N ASN A 214 18.79 37.96 2.19
CA ASN A 214 17.37 37.71 2.51
C ASN A 214 16.59 37.13 1.33
N ALA A 215 16.95 37.49 0.08
CA ALA A 215 16.28 37.02 -1.13
C ALA A 215 16.33 35.49 -1.26
N VAL A 216 17.42 34.84 -0.85
CA VAL A 216 17.54 33.37 -0.85
C VAL A 216 16.46 32.69 0.00
N MET A 217 15.97 33.34 1.06
CA MET A 217 14.90 32.79 1.92
C MET A 217 13.50 32.85 1.28
N ILE A 218 13.35 33.66 0.23
CA ILE A 218 12.09 33.88 -0.51
C ILE A 218 12.18 33.44 -1.99
N GLU A 219 13.36 33.00 -2.44
CA GLU A 219 13.65 32.66 -3.83
C GLU A 219 12.77 31.49 -4.30
N ASP A 220 12.14 31.67 -5.47
CA ASP A 220 11.29 30.69 -6.16
C ASP A 220 10.11 30.10 -5.36
N ALA A 221 9.78 30.68 -4.21
CA ALA A 221 8.71 30.20 -3.35
C ALA A 221 7.63 31.26 -3.11
N ASN A 222 6.40 30.94 -3.53
CA ASN A 222 5.24 31.61 -2.95
C ASN A 222 5.10 31.20 -1.47
N THR A 223 4.24 31.90 -0.69
CA THR A 223 4.12 31.60 0.75
C THR A 223 3.74 30.13 1.00
N GLU A 224 3.06 29.49 0.06
CA GLU A 224 2.58 28.10 0.16
C GLU A 224 3.61 27.06 -0.32
N THR A 225 4.50 27.41 -1.26
CA THR A 225 5.52 26.53 -1.84
C THR A 225 6.89 26.66 -1.18
N ASN A 226 7.04 27.56 -0.22
CA ASN A 226 8.26 27.67 0.56
C ASN A 226 8.59 26.33 1.26
N PRO A 227 9.84 25.82 1.18
CA PRO A 227 10.22 24.54 1.77
C PRO A 227 9.86 24.41 3.27
N GLU A 228 9.95 25.50 4.04
CA GLU A 228 9.59 25.49 5.46
C GLU A 228 8.08 25.28 5.68
N VAL A 229 7.25 25.90 4.84
CA VAL A 229 5.79 25.77 4.88
C VAL A 229 5.36 24.41 4.34
N ALA A 230 6.00 23.93 3.27
CA ALA A 230 5.75 22.59 2.72
C ALA A 230 6.06 21.49 3.76
N LEU A 231 7.19 21.60 4.47
CA LEU A 231 7.54 20.67 5.55
C LEU A 231 6.52 20.73 6.70
N ALA A 232 6.11 21.91 7.12
CA ALA A 232 5.11 22.06 8.18
C ALA A 232 3.74 21.52 7.75
N ARG A 233 3.35 21.70 6.48
CA ARG A 233 2.12 21.13 5.91
C ARG A 233 2.18 19.61 5.89
N ALA A 234 3.30 19.02 5.45
CA ALA A 234 3.49 17.58 5.45
C ALA A 234 3.36 16.99 6.87
N LYS A 235 3.92 17.67 7.88
CA LYS A 235 3.76 17.27 9.30
C LYS A 235 2.31 17.35 9.77
N ARG A 236 1.56 18.39 9.37
CA ARG A 236 0.13 18.51 9.66
C ARG A 236 -0.67 17.40 9.00
N ASP A 237 -0.38 17.10 7.73
CA ASP A 237 -1.05 16.03 7.00
C ASP A 237 -0.76 14.65 7.58
N GLN A 238 0.47 14.41 8.04
CA GLN A 238 0.83 13.20 8.77
C GLN A 238 0.03 13.07 10.08
N ALA A 239 -0.01 14.13 10.89
CA ALA A 239 -0.78 14.12 12.15
C ALA A 239 -2.28 13.92 11.92
N ARG A 240 -2.83 14.50 10.84
CA ARG A 240 -4.23 14.29 10.43
C ARG A 240 -4.47 12.83 10.04
N LEU A 241 -3.59 12.23 9.26
CA LEU A 241 -3.71 10.83 8.87
C LEU A 241 -3.61 9.90 10.08
N ASP A 242 -2.77 10.22 11.05
CA ASP A 242 -2.66 9.45 12.28
C ASP A 242 -3.93 9.59 13.14
N LEU A 243 -4.56 10.77 13.17
CA LEU A 243 -5.88 10.95 13.78
C LEU A 243 -6.95 10.11 13.06
N GLU A 244 -6.97 10.09 11.73
CA GLU A 244 -7.91 9.25 10.96
C GLU A 244 -7.70 7.75 11.25
N ARG A 245 -6.45 7.32 11.46
CA ARG A 245 -6.07 5.94 11.80
C ARG A 245 -6.47 5.53 13.22
N THR A 246 -6.93 6.44 14.08
CA THR A 246 -7.53 6.08 15.37
C THR A 246 -8.85 5.34 15.20
N VAL A 247 -9.52 5.52 14.06
CA VAL A 247 -10.81 4.90 13.75
C VAL A 247 -10.61 3.73 12.80
N ILE A 248 -10.75 2.52 13.32
CA ILE A 248 -10.50 1.29 12.58
C ILE A 248 -11.81 0.81 11.96
N ARG A 249 -11.84 0.80 10.63
CA ARG A 249 -13.04 0.49 9.83
C ARG A 249 -12.91 -0.83 9.10
N SER A 250 -14.04 -1.44 8.78
CA SER A 250 -14.05 -2.66 7.97
C SER A 250 -13.64 -2.36 6.51
N PRO A 251 -12.67 -3.09 5.93
CA PRO A 251 -12.29 -2.92 4.52
C PRO A 251 -13.23 -3.63 3.54
N VAL A 252 -13.99 -4.62 4.03
CA VAL A 252 -14.89 -5.47 3.25
C VAL A 252 -16.21 -5.69 3.99
N ASP A 253 -17.25 -6.07 3.26
CA ASP A 253 -18.48 -6.58 3.86
C ASP A 253 -18.24 -8.01 4.38
N GLY A 254 -18.81 -8.35 5.54
CA GLY A 254 -18.59 -9.67 6.11
C GLY A 254 -19.09 -9.82 7.53
N VAL A 255 -18.53 -10.82 8.23
CA VAL A 255 -18.86 -11.13 9.62
C VAL A 255 -17.58 -11.07 10.46
N VAL A 256 -17.66 -10.47 11.64
CA VAL A 256 -16.55 -10.48 12.60
C VAL A 256 -16.37 -11.89 13.15
N ALA A 257 -15.23 -12.51 12.87
CA ALA A 257 -14.97 -13.90 13.26
C ALA A 257 -14.32 -14.02 14.64
N ARG A 258 -13.27 -13.24 14.89
CA ARG A 258 -12.56 -13.27 16.17
C ARG A 258 -12.01 -11.92 16.54
N ARG A 259 -12.51 -11.33 17.62
CA ARG A 259 -11.89 -10.17 18.29
C ARG A 259 -10.79 -10.64 19.25
N GLN A 260 -9.66 -9.96 19.26
CA GLN A 260 -8.50 -10.26 20.10
C GLN A 260 -8.12 -9.11 21.05
N VAL A 261 -8.82 -7.98 20.96
CA VAL A 261 -8.51 -6.76 21.71
C VAL A 261 -9.62 -6.41 22.70
N GLU A 262 -9.24 -5.98 23.90
CA GLU A 262 -10.16 -5.59 24.98
C GLU A 262 -10.19 -4.07 25.22
N LEU A 263 -11.28 -3.60 25.81
CA LEU A 263 -11.44 -2.18 26.17
C LEU A 263 -10.34 -1.75 27.15
N GLY A 264 -9.72 -0.59 26.90
CA GLY A 264 -8.62 -0.07 27.72
C GLY A 264 -7.25 -0.71 27.43
N GLN A 265 -7.17 -1.72 26.56
CA GLN A 265 -5.90 -2.31 26.15
C GLN A 265 -5.08 -1.33 25.32
N ARG A 266 -3.78 -1.24 25.59
CA ARG A 266 -2.83 -0.49 24.75
C ARG A 266 -2.32 -1.36 23.61
N VAL A 267 -2.44 -0.88 22.38
CA VAL A 267 -2.04 -1.56 21.15
C VAL A 267 -0.89 -0.85 20.47
N GLN A 268 -0.07 -1.61 19.75
CA GLN A 268 1.05 -1.13 18.95
C GLN A 268 0.78 -1.35 17.46
N PRO A 269 1.49 -0.64 16.55
CA PRO A 269 1.42 -0.91 15.13
C PRO A 269 1.61 -2.40 14.80
N SER A 270 0.82 -2.91 13.86
CA SER A 270 0.78 -4.32 13.45
C SER A 270 0.23 -5.31 14.49
N THR A 271 -0.26 -4.84 15.65
CA THR A 271 -0.97 -5.72 16.59
C THR A 271 -2.31 -6.14 15.97
N PRO A 272 -2.60 -7.44 15.83
CA PRO A 272 -3.88 -7.90 15.30
C PRO A 272 -5.00 -7.61 16.29
N LEU A 273 -6.12 -7.07 15.79
CA LEU A 273 -7.23 -6.60 16.62
C LEU A 273 -8.46 -7.48 16.44
N LEU A 274 -8.86 -7.71 15.18
CA LEU A 274 -9.95 -8.59 14.82
C LEU A 274 -9.82 -9.08 13.37
N SER A 275 -10.59 -10.09 12.98
CA SER A 275 -10.74 -10.51 11.59
C SER A 275 -12.18 -10.35 11.09
N VAL A 276 -12.31 -9.87 9.85
CA VAL A 276 -13.59 -9.82 9.12
C VAL A 276 -13.55 -10.86 8.01
N VAL A 277 -14.57 -11.71 7.99
CA VAL A 277 -14.70 -12.83 7.05
C VAL A 277 -15.81 -12.52 6.04
N PRO A 278 -15.49 -12.39 4.74
CA PRO A 278 -16.49 -12.11 3.71
C PRO A 278 -17.27 -13.40 3.38
N VAL A 279 -18.32 -13.68 4.15
CA VAL A 279 -19.10 -14.93 4.04
C VAL A 279 -19.77 -15.14 2.67
N GLN A 280 -19.87 -14.11 1.83
CA GLN A 280 -20.41 -14.19 0.47
C GLN A 280 -19.39 -14.72 -0.55
N GLN A 281 -18.10 -14.80 -0.20
CA GLN A 281 -17.01 -15.22 -1.08
C GLN A 281 -16.42 -16.56 -0.66
N ILE A 282 -17.16 -17.36 0.10
CA ILE A 282 -16.72 -18.68 0.55
C ILE A 282 -16.49 -19.59 -0.65
N HIS A 283 -15.33 -20.23 -0.67
CA HIS A 283 -14.97 -21.31 -1.57
C HIS A 283 -14.79 -22.60 -0.77
N VAL A 284 -14.58 -23.72 -1.46
CA VAL A 284 -14.34 -25.01 -0.83
C VAL A 284 -12.99 -25.53 -1.29
N ASN A 285 -12.14 -25.89 -0.33
CA ASN A 285 -10.89 -26.59 -0.55
C ASN A 285 -11.14 -28.09 -0.33
N ALA A 286 -11.27 -28.83 -1.45
CA ALA A 286 -11.54 -30.25 -1.46
C ALA A 286 -10.24 -31.04 -1.67
N ASN A 287 -9.82 -31.79 -0.66
CA ASN A 287 -8.60 -32.56 -0.67
C ASN A 287 -8.82 -33.93 -1.32
N PHE A 288 -8.41 -34.06 -2.58
CA PHE A 288 -8.44 -35.33 -3.30
C PHE A 288 -7.11 -36.06 -3.17
N LYS A 289 -7.14 -37.40 -3.12
CA LYS A 289 -5.92 -38.20 -3.21
C LYS A 289 -5.29 -37.98 -4.58
N GLU A 290 -3.97 -37.94 -4.66
CA GLU A 290 -3.22 -37.77 -5.92
C GLU A 290 -3.71 -38.72 -7.05
N VAL A 291 -4.01 -39.97 -6.69
CA VAL A 291 -4.52 -41.00 -7.62
C VAL A 291 -5.92 -40.72 -8.17
N GLN A 292 -6.71 -39.86 -7.51
CA GLN A 292 -8.07 -39.49 -7.91
C GLN A 292 -8.09 -38.31 -8.89
N LEU A 293 -6.98 -37.58 -9.04
CA LEU A 293 -6.93 -36.32 -9.79
C LEU A 293 -6.64 -36.47 -11.28
N GLN A 294 -6.34 -37.68 -11.76
CA GLN A 294 -5.91 -37.93 -13.14
C GLN A 294 -6.83 -37.34 -14.22
N HIS A 295 -8.14 -37.28 -13.95
CA HIS A 295 -9.15 -36.78 -14.88
C HIS A 295 -9.84 -35.51 -14.41
N VAL A 296 -9.43 -34.96 -13.25
CA VAL A 296 -9.98 -33.71 -12.73
C VAL A 296 -9.38 -32.55 -13.51
N LYS A 297 -10.22 -31.64 -14.00
CA LYS A 297 -9.81 -30.47 -14.79
C LYS A 297 -10.53 -29.22 -14.30
N VAL A 298 -9.89 -28.07 -14.51
CA VAL A 298 -10.50 -26.75 -14.28
C VAL A 298 -11.76 -26.61 -15.15
N GLY A 299 -12.84 -26.06 -14.58
CA GLY A 299 -14.13 -25.87 -15.24
C GLY A 299 -15.16 -26.97 -15.00
N GLN A 300 -14.75 -28.15 -14.49
CA GLN A 300 -15.69 -29.23 -14.19
C GLN A 300 -16.68 -28.84 -13.11
N LYS A 301 -17.93 -29.29 -13.26
CA LYS A 301 -18.99 -29.08 -12.28
C LYS A 301 -18.80 -29.98 -11.06
N VAL A 302 -19.06 -29.41 -9.89
CA VAL A 302 -18.97 -30.09 -8.61
C VAL A 302 -20.30 -29.94 -7.88
N GLU A 303 -20.79 -31.05 -7.35
CA GLU A 303 -21.87 -31.08 -6.38
C GLU A 303 -21.26 -31.22 -4.98
N LEU A 304 -21.64 -30.33 -4.06
CA LEU A 304 -21.15 -30.32 -2.69
C LEU A 304 -22.31 -30.40 -1.71
N VAL A 305 -22.13 -31.18 -0.66
CA VAL A 305 -23.10 -31.32 0.42
C VAL A 305 -22.42 -30.91 1.71
N SER A 306 -23.02 -29.97 2.44
CA SER A 306 -22.52 -29.59 3.75
C SER A 306 -23.08 -30.50 4.83
N ASP A 307 -22.23 -30.94 5.75
CA ASP A 307 -22.67 -31.71 6.92
C ASP A 307 -23.63 -30.91 7.82
N LEU A 308 -23.59 -29.56 7.75
CA LEU A 308 -24.47 -28.68 8.52
C LEU A 308 -25.93 -28.75 8.06
N TYR A 309 -26.16 -28.79 6.74
CA TYR A 309 -27.50 -28.78 6.15
C TYR A 309 -27.99 -30.16 5.69
N GLY A 310 -27.06 -31.12 5.55
CA GLY A 310 -27.31 -32.47 5.06
C GLY A 310 -27.65 -32.51 3.58
N ASP A 311 -28.03 -33.70 3.09
CA ASP A 311 -28.31 -33.98 1.67
C ASP A 311 -29.50 -33.18 1.09
N ASN A 312 -30.27 -32.49 1.93
CA ASN A 312 -31.43 -31.71 1.52
C ASN A 312 -31.05 -30.38 0.82
N VAL A 313 -29.81 -29.92 0.98
CA VAL A 313 -29.34 -28.65 0.42
C VAL A 313 -28.04 -28.91 -0.37
N PRO A 314 -28.15 -29.35 -1.64
CA PRO A 314 -26.98 -29.48 -2.51
C PRO A 314 -26.50 -28.10 -2.95
N PHE A 315 -25.19 -27.88 -2.83
CA PHE A 315 -24.49 -26.72 -3.37
C PHE A 315 -23.81 -27.09 -4.69
N HIS A 316 -23.91 -26.22 -5.68
CA HIS A 316 -23.26 -26.37 -6.96
C HIS A 316 -22.07 -25.44 -7.06
N GLY A 317 -20.97 -25.98 -7.57
CA GLY A 317 -19.75 -25.23 -7.80
C GLY A 317 -19.01 -25.67 -9.05
N THR A 318 -17.90 -25.01 -9.30
CA THR A 318 -17.00 -25.30 -10.41
C THR A 318 -15.57 -25.38 -9.92
N VAL A 319 -14.80 -26.34 -10.43
CA VAL A 319 -13.36 -26.45 -10.17
C VAL A 319 -12.67 -25.20 -10.71
N GLU A 320 -12.11 -24.39 -9.83
CA GLU A 320 -11.38 -23.17 -10.19
C GLU A 320 -9.90 -23.47 -10.45
N GLY A 321 -9.30 -24.35 -9.64
CA GLY A 321 -7.88 -24.65 -9.74
C GLY A 321 -7.41 -25.70 -8.74
N PHE A 322 -6.12 -26.01 -8.85
CA PHE A 322 -5.39 -26.86 -7.92
C PHE A 322 -4.42 -26.00 -7.13
N ASP A 323 -4.26 -26.29 -5.84
CA ASP A 323 -3.23 -25.62 -5.05
C ASP A 323 -1.83 -25.99 -5.54
N GLY A 324 -0.87 -25.09 -5.31
CA GLY A 324 0.52 -25.25 -5.77
C GLY A 324 1.31 -26.38 -5.08
N GLY A 325 0.73 -27.07 -4.10
CA GLY A 325 1.40 -28.14 -3.36
C GLY A 325 0.48 -28.79 -2.31
N THR A 326 0.92 -29.92 -1.78
CA THR A 326 0.18 -30.70 -0.78
C THR A 326 0.38 -30.13 0.61
N GLY A 327 -0.55 -30.37 1.54
CA GLY A 327 -0.42 -29.91 2.93
C GLY A 327 0.87 -30.38 3.62
N ALA A 328 1.41 -31.55 3.24
CA ALA A 328 2.68 -32.04 3.75
C ALA A 328 3.88 -31.23 3.25
N ALA A 329 3.84 -30.69 2.03
CA ALA A 329 4.91 -29.88 1.46
C ALA A 329 5.00 -28.49 2.11
N PHE A 330 3.87 -27.95 2.59
CA PHE A 330 3.80 -26.64 3.25
C PHE A 330 3.78 -26.71 4.80
N SER A 331 4.00 -27.89 5.38
CA SER A 331 3.99 -28.06 6.84
C SER A 331 5.21 -27.39 7.50
N ILE A 332 4.97 -26.63 8.57
CA ILE A 332 6.03 -26.02 9.41
C ILE A 332 6.90 -27.11 10.06
N ILE A 333 6.32 -28.28 10.34
CA ILE A 333 7.01 -29.45 10.88
C ILE A 333 6.95 -30.56 9.83
N PRO A 334 8.05 -30.84 9.11
CA PRO A 334 8.08 -31.92 8.13
C PRO A 334 7.91 -33.27 8.82
N ALA A 335 7.18 -34.18 8.19
CA ALA A 335 7.12 -35.57 8.64
C ALA A 335 8.51 -36.20 8.49
N GLN A 336 9.17 -36.51 9.61
CA GLN A 336 10.42 -37.27 9.61
C GLN A 336 10.12 -38.75 9.87
N ASN A 337 10.59 -39.62 8.98
CA ASN A 337 10.51 -41.07 9.16
C ASN A 337 11.60 -41.50 10.16
N ALA A 338 11.28 -41.49 11.44
CA ALA A 338 12.23 -41.70 12.54
C ALA A 338 12.78 -43.15 12.67
N THR A 339 12.24 -44.13 11.94
CA THR A 339 12.49 -45.56 12.19
C THR A 339 13.06 -46.37 11.00
N GLY A 340 13.48 -45.71 9.92
CA GLY A 340 14.14 -46.39 8.79
C GLY A 340 13.24 -47.27 7.90
N ASN A 341 11.95 -47.43 8.23
CA ASN A 341 10.95 -48.02 7.34
C ASN A 341 10.38 -46.93 6.42
N TRP A 342 10.66 -47.01 5.12
CA TRP A 342 10.05 -46.14 4.13
C TRP A 342 8.70 -46.68 3.68
N ILE A 343 7.62 -45.94 3.95
CA ILE A 343 6.26 -46.25 3.49
C ILE A 343 5.81 -45.11 2.57
N LYS A 344 5.44 -45.42 1.33
CA LYS A 344 4.83 -44.44 0.42
C LYS A 344 3.42 -44.09 0.89
N VAL A 345 3.23 -42.87 1.37
CA VAL A 345 1.91 -42.35 1.76
C VAL A 345 1.37 -41.50 0.62
N VAL A 346 0.17 -41.84 0.13
CA VAL A 346 -0.53 -41.07 -0.90
C VAL A 346 -0.85 -39.69 -0.34
N GLN A 347 -0.42 -38.66 -1.07
CA GLN A 347 -0.67 -37.28 -0.67
C GLN A 347 -2.05 -36.82 -1.16
N ARG A 348 -2.60 -35.83 -0.46
CA ARG A 348 -3.82 -35.14 -0.89
C ARG A 348 -3.45 -33.75 -1.40
N LEU A 349 -3.96 -33.42 -2.58
CA LEU A 349 -3.81 -32.10 -3.17
C LEU A 349 -5.16 -31.37 -3.07
N PRO A 350 -5.20 -30.19 -2.45
CA PRO A 350 -6.41 -29.38 -2.41
C PRO A 350 -6.82 -28.92 -3.82
N VAL A 351 -8.09 -29.08 -4.12
CA VAL A 351 -8.76 -28.54 -5.30
C VAL A 351 -9.68 -27.42 -4.82
N ARG A 352 -9.46 -26.21 -5.36
CA ARG A 352 -10.26 -25.04 -5.05
C ARG A 352 -11.54 -25.06 -5.90
N ILE A 353 -12.67 -24.95 -5.23
CA ILE A 353 -14.00 -25.05 -5.84
C ILE A 353 -14.79 -23.79 -5.51
N LYS A 354 -15.19 -23.07 -6.55
CA LYS A 354 -16.02 -21.86 -6.41
C LYS A 354 -17.49 -22.26 -6.32
N LEU A 355 -18.18 -21.77 -5.29
CA LEU A 355 -19.60 -22.00 -5.08
C LEU A 355 -20.48 -21.00 -5.85
N ASN A 356 -21.72 -21.39 -6.12
CA ASN A 356 -22.75 -20.48 -6.62
C ASN A 356 -23.16 -19.47 -5.54
N ALA A 357 -23.17 -18.18 -5.90
CA ALA A 357 -23.45 -17.09 -4.96
C ALA A 357 -24.91 -17.08 -4.47
N ASP A 358 -25.87 -17.45 -5.31
CA ASP A 358 -27.29 -17.43 -4.95
C ASP A 358 -27.63 -18.50 -3.91
N GLU A 359 -27.06 -19.70 -4.06
CA GLU A 359 -27.23 -20.81 -3.11
C GLU A 359 -26.55 -20.49 -1.77
N LEU A 360 -25.37 -19.85 -1.80
CA LEU A 360 -24.67 -19.40 -0.60
C LEU A 360 -25.44 -18.27 0.12
N ALA A 361 -26.14 -17.41 -0.62
CA ALA A 361 -26.99 -16.37 -0.04
C ALA A 361 -28.25 -16.95 0.62
N ALA A 362 -28.84 -18.00 0.03
CA ALA A 362 -29.99 -18.70 0.61
C ALA A 362 -29.60 -19.52 1.86
N HIS A 363 -28.44 -20.15 1.83
CA HIS A 363 -27.92 -21.01 2.91
C HIS A 363 -26.48 -20.62 3.28
N PRO A 364 -26.30 -19.61 4.16
CA PRO A 364 -24.99 -19.08 4.50
C PRO A 364 -24.09 -20.11 5.19
N LEU A 365 -22.99 -20.48 4.54
CA LEU A 365 -21.93 -21.29 5.13
C LEU A 365 -21.01 -20.43 6.01
N ARG A 366 -20.31 -21.08 6.95
CA ARG A 366 -19.26 -20.48 7.77
C ARG A 366 -17.92 -21.09 7.39
N VAL A 367 -16.84 -20.34 7.55
CA VAL A 367 -15.48 -20.84 7.31
C VAL A 367 -15.16 -22.04 8.20
N GLY A 368 -14.52 -23.06 7.64
CA GLY A 368 -14.06 -24.25 8.34
C GLY A 368 -15.09 -25.38 8.49
N LEU A 369 -16.31 -25.22 7.98
CA LEU A 369 -17.30 -26.31 7.95
C LEU A 369 -16.89 -27.41 6.97
N SER A 370 -17.12 -28.66 7.35
CA SER A 370 -16.88 -29.85 6.53
C SER A 370 -17.97 -30.03 5.46
N MET A 371 -17.55 -30.57 4.33
CA MET A 371 -18.40 -30.88 3.19
C MET A 371 -17.93 -32.16 2.51
N LYS A 372 -18.86 -32.82 1.83
CA LYS A 372 -18.57 -33.85 0.83
C LYS A 372 -18.61 -33.20 -0.55
N ALA A 373 -17.58 -33.43 -1.37
CA ALA A 373 -17.48 -32.88 -2.72
C ALA A 373 -17.44 -34.02 -3.76
N THR A 374 -18.27 -33.89 -4.80
CA THR A 374 -18.37 -34.85 -5.91
C THR A 374 -18.15 -34.12 -7.23
N VAL A 375 -17.04 -34.41 -7.91
CA VAL A 375 -16.67 -33.80 -9.20
C VAL A 375 -17.19 -34.65 -10.35
N ASN A 376 -17.84 -34.03 -11.33
CA ASN A 376 -18.27 -34.70 -12.56
C ASN A 376 -17.19 -34.63 -13.64
N LEU A 377 -16.53 -35.77 -13.90
CA LEU A 377 -15.42 -35.90 -14.84
C LEU A 377 -15.81 -35.72 -16.31
N LYS A 378 -17.10 -35.83 -16.66
CA LYS A 378 -17.61 -35.70 -18.04
C LYS A 378 -18.30 -34.36 -18.31
N SER A 379 -18.31 -33.45 -17.34
CA SER A 379 -18.80 -32.09 -17.53
C SER A 379 -17.68 -31.23 -18.12
N GLU A 380 -17.70 -31.05 -19.45
CA GLU A 380 -16.91 -30.05 -20.17
C GLU A 380 -17.87 -29.16 -20.97
#